data_AF-A0A5E3XPR7-F1
#
_entry.id   AF-A0A5E3XPR7-F1
#
_cell.length_a   1.000
_cell.length_b   1.000
_cell.length_c   1.000
_cell.angle_alpha   90.00
_cell.angle_beta   90.00
_cell.angle_gamma   90.00
#
_symmetry.space_group_name_H-M   'P 1'
#
loop_
_entity.id
_entity.type
_entity.pdbx_description
1 polymer ?
#
loop_
_entity_poly.entity_id
_entity_poly.type
_entity_poly.pdbx_seq_one_letter_code
_entity_poly.pdbx_strand_id
1 'polypeptide(L)'
;MGWVGQSLIVTGAAAFGWILARASADPPEDPQLPRYAPPTRPPVQHYGSTAETDRSYDAAQIFDLQAQVRVGQDSISALKARVHSLSVALRAAERGEELMMLRADVRNRESVMVTLNAQLETLRNQARVKENATSVAEAQAARLSVALERTNADVRRLRALSMDTRNSDAIIVSLESQLEALRAQVRSNDTTISTLESEIISLVATLQSLGNVQCDRCTPPASVVTEMARGKWFRRQADTLNEEAGKLFFNAHNPELVGARARLRNEMRIDLHHQFRAAAVEYVTKYATSARDQGFDKLIFIVGRGLHSEDNVPKLRPLVLETLRSMDMEAHSPRSNPGEIIVKLQTRVE
;
A
#
# COMPACT_ATOMS: atom_id res chain seq x y z
N MET A 1 -31.01 -22.70 -2.48
CA MET A 1 -31.59 -21.66 -3.38
C MET A 1 -30.78 -20.37 -3.18
N GLY A 2 -29.69 -20.06 -3.88
CA GLY A 2 -29.22 -20.51 -5.18
C GLY A 2 -29.41 -19.42 -6.24
N TRP A 3 -28.93 -18.20 -6.00
CA TRP A 3 -28.83 -17.16 -7.04
C TRP A 3 -27.40 -16.62 -7.07
N VAL A 4 -26.67 -17.11 -8.06
CA VAL A 4 -25.32 -16.69 -8.46
C VAL A 4 -25.49 -15.51 -9.41
N GLY A 5 -25.19 -14.31 -8.95
CA GLY A 5 -25.13 -13.11 -9.80
C GLY A 5 -23.74 -12.98 -10.40
N GLN A 6 -23.56 -13.50 -11.61
CA GLN A 6 -22.33 -13.39 -12.40
C GLN A 6 -21.97 -11.93 -12.68
N SER A 7 -20.68 -11.65 -12.48
CA SER A 7 -20.00 -10.41 -12.83
C SER A 7 -19.87 -10.30 -14.36
N LEU A 8 -20.27 -9.16 -14.93
CA LEU A 8 -19.81 -8.71 -16.23
C LEU A 8 -19.01 -7.41 -16.01
N ILE A 9 -17.69 -7.56 -15.88
CA ILE A 9 -16.75 -6.44 -16.01
C ILE A 9 -16.47 -6.33 -17.50
N VAL A 10 -17.09 -5.35 -18.16
CA VAL A 10 -16.72 -4.97 -19.52
C VAL A 10 -15.54 -4.01 -19.41
N THR A 11 -14.36 -4.53 -19.72
CA THR A 11 -13.13 -3.77 -19.96
C THR A 11 -13.29 -2.88 -21.19
N GLY A 12 -13.56 -1.59 -20.96
CA GLY A 12 -13.47 -0.54 -21.97
C GLY A 12 -12.09 0.12 -21.94
N ALA A 13 -11.07 -0.56 -22.48
CA ALA A 13 -9.74 -0.02 -22.69
C ALA A 13 -9.36 -0.16 -24.17
N ALA A 14 -9.84 0.76 -25.01
CA ALA A 14 -9.33 0.96 -26.37
C ALA A 14 -9.91 2.27 -26.93
N ALA A 15 -9.11 3.35 -26.91
CA ALA A 15 -9.11 4.43 -27.91
C ALA A 15 -8.29 5.63 -27.40
N PHE A 16 -6.98 5.46 -27.22
CA PHE A 16 -6.05 6.58 -27.18
C PHE A 16 -4.81 6.19 -27.99
N GLY A 17 -4.74 6.70 -29.20
CA GLY A 17 -3.62 6.50 -30.11
C GLY A 17 -4.09 6.79 -31.53
N TRP A 18 -3.32 7.61 -32.26
CA TRP A 18 -3.64 8.28 -33.54
C TRP A 18 -4.45 9.56 -33.29
N ILE A 19 -3.92 10.77 -33.42
CA ILE A 19 -3.29 11.36 -34.61
C ILE A 19 -2.26 12.42 -34.16
N LEU A 20 -0.97 12.18 -34.43
CA LEU A 20 0.07 13.21 -34.43
C LEU A 20 1.05 12.85 -35.56
N ALA A 21 0.52 12.84 -36.79
CA ALA A 21 1.32 12.79 -38.00
C ALA A 21 1.53 14.22 -38.49
N ARG A 22 2.75 14.71 -38.25
CA ARG A 22 3.40 15.81 -38.95
C ARG A 22 3.08 15.75 -40.45
N ALA A 23 2.31 16.71 -40.94
CA ALA A 23 2.35 17.11 -42.34
C ALA A 23 3.09 18.46 -42.38
N SER A 24 4.37 18.40 -42.75
CA SER A 24 5.09 19.53 -43.32
C SER A 24 4.35 19.92 -44.61
N ALA A 25 3.48 20.92 -44.51
CA ALA A 25 2.93 21.57 -45.68
C ALA A 25 4.07 22.41 -46.28
N ASP A 26 4.55 22.00 -47.45
CA ASP A 26 5.37 22.83 -48.30
C ASP A 26 4.65 24.17 -48.55
N PRO A 27 5.39 25.30 -48.58
CA PRO A 27 4.79 26.58 -48.92
C PRO A 27 4.21 26.53 -50.34
N PRO A 28 3.07 27.20 -50.61
CA PRO A 28 2.51 27.25 -51.95
C PRO A 28 3.52 27.87 -52.92
N GLU A 29 3.77 27.18 -54.03
CA GLU A 29 4.55 27.70 -55.15
C GLU A 29 3.96 29.04 -55.62
N ASP A 30 4.82 30.05 -55.61
CA ASP A 30 4.56 31.38 -56.14
C ASP A 30 4.23 31.25 -57.64
N PRO A 31 3.04 31.70 -58.12
CA PRO A 31 2.70 31.60 -59.53
C PRO A 31 3.68 32.46 -60.33
N GLN A 32 4.59 31.80 -61.04
CA GLN A 32 5.55 32.48 -61.91
C GLN A 32 4.80 33.36 -62.91
N LEU A 33 4.86 34.66 -62.69
CA LEU A 33 4.39 35.66 -63.64
C LEU A 33 5.12 35.43 -64.98
N PRO A 34 4.41 35.48 -66.12
CA PRO A 34 5.03 35.36 -67.42
C PRO A 34 6.07 36.48 -67.57
N ARG A 35 7.35 36.07 -67.69
CA ARG A 35 8.47 36.98 -68.00
C ARG A 35 8.18 37.60 -69.37
N TYR A 36 7.74 38.85 -69.37
CA TYR A 36 7.68 39.68 -70.57
C TYR A 36 9.09 39.79 -71.15
N ALA A 37 9.32 39.14 -72.28
CA ALA A 37 10.52 39.36 -73.08
C ALA A 37 10.51 40.83 -73.55
N PRO A 38 11.59 41.59 -73.36
CA PRO A 38 11.68 42.94 -73.90
C PRO A 38 11.62 42.87 -75.43
N PRO A 39 10.91 43.79 -76.10
CA PRO A 39 10.86 43.82 -77.56
C PRO A 39 12.29 44.00 -78.09
N THR A 40 12.71 43.05 -78.94
CA THR A 40 13.93 43.13 -79.73
C THR A 40 13.88 44.41 -80.56
N ARG A 41 14.81 45.33 -80.28
CA ARG A 41 15.04 46.52 -81.12
C ARG A 41 15.29 46.04 -82.56
N PRO A 42 14.53 46.51 -83.56
CA PRO A 42 14.88 46.25 -84.95
C PRO A 42 16.25 46.88 -85.25
N PRO A 43 17.09 46.22 -86.08
CA PRO A 43 18.39 46.76 -86.46
C PRO A 43 18.19 48.06 -87.22
N VAL A 44 18.89 49.11 -86.76
CA VAL A 44 19.04 50.37 -87.46
C VAL A 44 19.75 50.07 -88.78
N GLN A 45 19.00 50.00 -89.88
CA GLN A 45 19.57 49.95 -91.22
C GLN A 45 20.19 51.32 -91.53
N HIS A 46 21.51 51.39 -91.43
CA HIS A 46 22.31 52.39 -92.11
C HIS A 46 22.08 52.24 -93.62
N TYR A 47 21.24 53.10 -94.21
CA TYR A 47 21.26 53.31 -95.65
C TYR A 47 22.39 54.28 -96.00
N GLY A 48 23.44 53.69 -96.56
CA GLY A 48 24.57 54.39 -97.15
C GLY A 48 24.17 55.14 -98.41
N SER A 49 24.81 56.30 -98.54
CA SER A 49 25.06 57.04 -99.77
C SER A 49 25.54 56.14 -100.91
N THR A 50 24.88 56.21 -102.07
CA THR A 50 25.53 56.19 -103.39
C THR A 50 24.61 56.78 -104.46
N ALA A 51 25.24 57.58 -105.33
CA ALA A 51 24.90 57.84 -106.72
C ALA A 51 23.78 58.85 -107.02
N GLU A 52 24.25 60.06 -107.33
CA GLU A 52 23.78 60.91 -108.42
C GLU A 52 23.06 60.14 -109.54
N THR A 53 21.76 60.39 -109.69
CA THR A 53 21.15 60.47 -111.01
C THR A 53 20.23 61.68 -111.01
N ASP A 54 20.66 62.70 -111.74
CA ASP A 54 19.85 63.84 -112.18
C ASP A 54 18.60 63.31 -112.91
N ARG A 55 17.52 63.15 -112.14
CA ARG A 55 16.18 62.84 -112.64
C ARG A 55 15.34 64.08 -112.42
N SER A 56 15.19 64.84 -113.50
CA SER A 56 14.08 65.75 -113.70
C SER A 56 12.79 65.01 -113.30
N TYR A 57 12.25 65.37 -112.13
CA TYR A 57 10.93 64.91 -111.70
C TYR A 57 9.93 65.46 -112.71
N ASP A 58 9.41 64.57 -113.56
CA ASP A 58 8.37 64.92 -114.52
C ASP A 58 7.17 65.49 -113.76
N ALA A 59 6.47 66.47 -114.33
CA ALA A 59 5.38 67.19 -113.64
C ALA A 59 4.30 66.24 -113.09
N ALA A 60 4.17 65.05 -113.70
CA ALA A 60 3.32 63.95 -113.23
C ALA A 60 3.71 63.43 -111.83
N GLN A 61 5.01 63.27 -111.52
CA GLN A 61 5.46 62.78 -110.21
C GLN A 61 5.23 63.81 -109.10
N ILE A 62 5.38 65.10 -109.40
CA ILE A 62 5.05 66.19 -108.46
C ILE A 62 3.54 66.21 -108.20
N PHE A 63 2.72 66.02 -109.24
CA PHE A 63 1.27 65.93 -109.10
C PHE A 63 0.84 64.73 -108.27
N ASP A 64 1.44 63.56 -108.49
CA ASP A 64 1.18 62.34 -107.69
C ASP A 64 1.61 62.51 -106.23
N LEU A 65 2.76 63.13 -105.97
CA LEU A 65 3.20 63.43 -104.61
C LEU A 65 2.27 64.45 -103.92
N GLN A 66 1.81 65.48 -104.64
CA GLN A 66 0.83 66.44 -104.11
C GLN A 66 -0.52 65.78 -103.82
N ALA A 67 -0.96 64.83 -104.68
CA ALA A 67 -2.15 64.03 -104.45
C ALA A 67 -1.98 63.13 -103.21
N GLN A 68 -0.84 62.45 -103.05
CA GLN A 68 -0.53 61.65 -101.87
C GLN A 68 -0.45 62.50 -100.59
N VAL A 69 0.11 63.70 -100.66
CA VAL A 69 0.15 64.63 -99.52
C VAL A 69 -1.25 65.07 -99.14
N ARG A 70 -2.14 65.36 -100.11
CA ARG A 70 -3.55 65.68 -99.82
C ARG A 70 -4.28 64.51 -99.18
N VAL A 71 -4.14 63.30 -99.73
CA VAL A 71 -4.71 62.08 -99.14
C VAL A 71 -4.16 61.84 -97.72
N GLY A 72 -2.87 62.12 -97.50
CA GLY A 72 -2.24 62.07 -96.18
C GLY A 72 -2.78 63.12 -95.22
N GLN A 73 -2.98 64.36 -95.67
CA GLN A 73 -3.57 65.44 -94.88
C GLN A 73 -5.02 65.16 -94.48
N ASP A 74 -5.80 64.58 -95.39
CA ASP A 74 -7.17 64.14 -95.13
C ASP A 74 -7.20 63.00 -94.11
N SER A 75 -6.29 62.04 -94.25
CA SER A 75 -6.13 60.94 -93.28
C SER A 75 -5.74 61.44 -91.89
N ILE A 76 -4.82 62.40 -91.80
CA ILE A 76 -4.42 63.04 -90.54
C ILE A 76 -5.61 63.80 -89.93
N SER A 77 -6.39 64.51 -90.73
CA SER A 77 -7.56 65.25 -90.26
C SER A 77 -8.65 64.30 -89.73
N ALA A 78 -8.89 63.18 -90.41
CA ALA A 78 -9.78 62.12 -89.95
C ALA A 78 -9.30 61.47 -88.64
N LEU A 79 -7.99 61.20 -88.52
CA LEU A 79 -7.40 60.70 -87.28
C LEU A 79 -7.54 61.70 -86.13
N LYS A 80 -7.30 62.99 -86.38
CA LYS A 80 -7.50 64.04 -85.36
C LYS A 80 -8.95 64.10 -84.89
N ALA A 81 -9.92 64.00 -85.81
CA ALA A 81 -11.34 63.95 -85.46
C ALA A 81 -11.68 62.71 -84.63
N ARG A 82 -11.14 61.53 -84.98
CA ARG A 82 -11.32 60.30 -84.19
C ARG A 82 -10.71 60.41 -82.80
N VAL A 83 -9.48 60.95 -82.68
CA VAL A 83 -8.82 61.16 -81.37
C VAL A 83 -9.61 62.16 -80.53
N HIS A 84 -10.13 63.23 -81.12
CA HIS A 84 -10.97 64.19 -80.40
C HIS A 84 -12.27 63.55 -79.92
N SER A 85 -12.96 62.80 -80.79
CA SER A 85 -14.17 62.04 -80.45
C SER A 85 -13.91 61.03 -79.32
N LEU A 86 -12.81 60.28 -79.39
CA LEU A 86 -12.40 59.35 -78.34
C LEU A 86 -12.06 60.06 -77.04
N SER A 87 -11.42 61.23 -77.10
CA SER A 87 -11.10 62.04 -75.91
C SER A 87 -12.37 62.56 -75.22
N VAL A 88 -13.38 62.95 -76.00
CA VAL A 88 -14.68 63.36 -75.47
C VAL A 88 -15.43 62.18 -74.87
N ALA A 89 -15.44 61.03 -75.54
CA ALA A 89 -16.05 59.79 -75.03
C ALA A 89 -15.38 59.31 -73.73
N LEU A 90 -14.04 59.38 -73.66
CA LEU A 90 -13.27 59.04 -72.47
C LEU A 90 -13.62 59.95 -71.29
N ARG A 91 -13.68 61.28 -71.52
CA ARG A 91 -14.12 62.24 -70.49
C ARG A 91 -15.58 62.08 -70.09
N ALA A 92 -16.43 61.52 -70.94
CA ALA A 92 -17.83 61.22 -70.63
C ALA A 92 -17.95 59.95 -69.77
N ALA A 93 -17.16 58.92 -70.07
CA ALA A 93 -17.06 57.71 -69.24
C ALA A 93 -16.43 58.01 -67.86
N GLU A 94 -15.42 58.88 -67.80
CA GLU A 94 -14.82 59.34 -66.54
C GLU A 94 -15.75 60.22 -65.69
N ARG A 95 -16.66 60.96 -66.35
CA ARG A 95 -17.75 61.71 -65.70
C ARG A 95 -19.03 60.89 -65.53
N GLY A 96 -18.99 59.60 -65.90
CA GLY A 96 -20.15 58.74 -65.89
C GLY A 96 -20.74 58.61 -64.49
N GLU A 97 -21.97 59.07 -64.35
CA GLU A 97 -22.82 58.90 -63.17
C GLU A 97 -22.80 57.44 -62.65
N GLU A 98 -22.67 56.47 -63.57
CA GLU A 98 -22.50 55.04 -63.31
C GLU A 98 -21.23 54.73 -62.47
N LEU A 99 -20.10 55.36 -62.76
CA LEU A 99 -18.86 55.14 -62.02
C LEU A 99 -18.92 55.75 -60.62
N MET A 100 -19.61 56.89 -60.45
CA MET A 100 -19.88 57.45 -59.13
C MET A 100 -20.83 56.57 -58.30
N MET A 101 -21.88 56.03 -58.92
CA MET A 101 -22.80 55.08 -58.29
C MET A 101 -22.08 53.79 -57.86
N LEU A 102 -21.24 53.23 -58.73
CA LEU A 102 -20.44 52.05 -58.39
C LEU A 102 -19.47 52.33 -57.23
N ARG A 103 -18.81 53.50 -57.21
CA ARG A 103 -17.95 53.91 -56.07
C ARG A 103 -18.74 54.11 -54.77
N ALA A 104 -19.99 54.57 -54.84
CA ALA A 104 -20.85 54.68 -53.67
C ALA A 104 -21.26 53.29 -53.15
N ASP A 105 -21.62 52.38 -54.05
CA ASP A 105 -21.96 50.99 -53.70
C ASP A 105 -20.75 50.23 -53.12
N VAL A 106 -19.56 50.39 -53.70
CA VAL A 106 -18.32 49.82 -53.13
C VAL A 106 -18.08 50.33 -51.71
N ARG A 107 -18.20 51.64 -51.46
CA ARG A 107 -18.08 52.21 -50.11
C ARG A 107 -19.13 51.67 -49.13
N ASN A 108 -20.37 51.49 -49.60
CA ASN A 108 -21.44 50.90 -48.80
C ASN A 108 -21.13 49.44 -48.44
N ARG A 109 -20.69 48.64 -49.42
CA ARG A 109 -20.27 47.25 -49.21
C ARG A 109 -19.05 47.14 -48.29
N GLU A 110 -18.07 48.04 -48.41
CA GLU A 110 -16.92 48.12 -47.50
C GLU A 110 -17.38 48.39 -46.05
N SER A 111 -18.30 49.34 -45.85
CA SER A 111 -18.90 49.61 -44.53
C SER A 111 -19.62 48.38 -43.95
N VAL A 112 -20.37 47.66 -44.78
CA VAL A 112 -21.03 46.40 -44.38
C VAL A 112 -19.99 45.33 -44.02
N MET A 113 -18.93 45.16 -44.80
CA MET A 113 -17.85 44.22 -44.50
C MET A 113 -17.15 44.53 -43.17
N VAL A 114 -16.88 45.81 -42.88
CA VAL A 114 -16.30 46.23 -41.59
C VAL A 114 -17.24 45.87 -40.43
N THR A 115 -18.53 46.12 -40.59
CA THR A 115 -19.55 45.78 -39.57
C THR A 115 -19.62 44.27 -39.33
N LEU A 116 -19.65 43.46 -40.40
CA LEU A 116 -19.66 42.00 -40.32
C LEU A 116 -18.37 41.45 -39.68
N ASN A 117 -17.21 42.03 -39.98
CA ASN A 117 -15.94 41.64 -39.35
C ASN A 117 -15.94 41.90 -37.84
N ALA A 118 -16.50 43.04 -37.39
CA ALA A 118 -16.65 43.34 -35.97
C ALA A 118 -17.61 42.37 -35.27
N GLN A 119 -18.71 41.99 -35.93
CA GLN A 119 -19.65 40.97 -35.43
C GLN A 119 -18.99 39.58 -35.34
N LEU A 120 -18.22 39.17 -36.35
CA LEU A 120 -17.47 37.92 -36.35
C LEU A 120 -16.47 37.88 -35.19
N GLU A 121 -15.75 38.97 -34.93
CA GLU A 121 -14.80 39.01 -33.83
C GLU A 121 -15.49 38.94 -32.46
N THR A 122 -16.66 39.56 -32.32
CA THR A 122 -17.50 39.42 -31.12
C THR A 122 -17.93 37.97 -30.90
N LEU A 123 -18.41 37.30 -31.94
CA LEU A 123 -18.82 35.89 -31.87
C LEU A 123 -17.64 34.96 -31.57
N ARG A 124 -16.46 35.22 -32.13
CA ARG A 124 -15.23 34.46 -31.80
C ARG A 124 -14.85 34.62 -30.33
N ASN A 125 -14.92 35.83 -29.79
CA ASN A 125 -14.66 36.06 -28.38
C ASN A 125 -15.69 35.37 -27.48
N GLN A 126 -16.97 35.40 -27.85
CA GLN A 126 -18.01 34.63 -27.14
C GLN A 126 -17.77 33.12 -27.20
N ALA A 127 -17.35 32.59 -28.36
CA ALA A 127 -17.02 31.17 -28.51
C ALA A 127 -15.84 30.77 -27.59
N ARG A 128 -14.77 31.58 -27.56
CA ARG A 128 -13.63 31.37 -26.64
C ARG A 128 -14.02 31.40 -25.18
N VAL A 129 -14.89 32.33 -24.78
CA VAL A 129 -15.39 32.39 -23.39
C VAL A 129 -16.20 31.14 -23.04
N LYS A 130 -17.04 30.65 -23.96
CA LYS A 130 -17.80 29.41 -23.75
C LYS A 130 -16.90 28.17 -23.72
N GLU A 131 -15.87 28.11 -24.56
CA GLU A 131 -14.87 27.04 -24.56
C GLU A 131 -14.09 26.99 -23.23
N ASN A 132 -13.66 28.14 -22.73
CA ASN A 132 -13.02 28.22 -21.41
C ASN A 132 -13.98 27.80 -20.28
N ALA A 133 -15.25 28.23 -20.33
CA ALA A 133 -16.25 27.85 -19.33
C ALA A 133 -16.57 26.35 -19.34
N THR A 134 -16.64 25.74 -20.52
CA THR A 134 -16.86 24.29 -20.68
C THR A 134 -15.67 23.48 -20.16
N SER A 135 -14.44 23.88 -20.49
CA SER A 135 -13.22 23.29 -19.93
C SER A 135 -13.19 23.34 -18.39
N VAL A 136 -13.57 24.47 -17.78
CA VAL A 136 -13.65 24.59 -16.31
C VAL A 136 -14.73 23.66 -15.73
N ALA A 137 -15.89 23.58 -16.36
CA ALA A 137 -16.97 22.69 -15.92
C ALA A 137 -16.58 21.21 -16.04
N GLU A 138 -15.89 20.81 -17.10
CA GLU A 138 -15.37 19.45 -17.28
C GLU A 138 -14.33 19.11 -16.19
N ALA A 139 -13.41 20.03 -15.89
CA ALA A 139 -12.45 19.85 -14.82
C ALA A 139 -13.15 19.72 -13.44
N GLN A 140 -14.22 20.47 -13.20
CA GLN A 140 -15.02 20.35 -11.97
C GLN A 140 -15.75 19.00 -11.91
N ALA A 141 -16.36 18.55 -13.01
CA ALA A 141 -17.02 17.26 -13.10
C ALA A 141 -16.06 16.10 -12.82
N ALA A 142 -14.84 16.15 -13.38
CA ALA A 142 -13.79 15.16 -13.12
C ALA A 142 -13.40 15.11 -11.64
N ARG A 143 -13.24 16.28 -10.98
CA ARG A 143 -12.95 16.35 -9.54
C ARG A 143 -14.07 15.73 -8.69
N LEU A 144 -15.33 16.03 -9.02
CA LEU A 144 -16.49 15.48 -8.31
C LEU A 144 -16.63 13.96 -8.54
N SER A 145 -16.33 13.47 -9.74
CA SER A 145 -16.31 12.04 -10.03
C SER A 145 -15.29 11.29 -9.16
N VAL A 146 -14.06 11.79 -9.05
CA VAL A 146 -13.03 11.20 -8.17
C VAL A 146 -13.46 11.28 -6.69
N ALA A 147 -14.08 12.37 -6.26
CA ALA A 147 -14.60 12.49 -4.90
C ALA A 147 -15.70 11.47 -4.61
N LEU A 148 -16.62 11.23 -5.57
CA LEU A 148 -17.68 10.23 -5.46
C LEU A 148 -17.13 8.79 -5.39
N GLU A 149 -16.07 8.49 -6.14
CA GLU A 149 -15.42 7.18 -6.06
C GLU A 149 -14.78 6.94 -4.68
N ARG A 150 -14.15 7.97 -4.10
CA ARG A 150 -13.59 7.90 -2.74
C ARG A 150 -14.68 7.68 -1.69
N THR A 151 -15.77 8.45 -1.73
CA THR A 151 -16.88 8.26 -0.78
C THR A 151 -17.54 6.88 -0.93
N ASN A 152 -17.67 6.37 -2.16
CA ASN A 152 -18.15 5.02 -2.40
C ASN A 152 -17.20 3.94 -1.82
N ALA A 153 -15.89 4.16 -1.89
CA ALA A 153 -14.90 3.28 -1.25
C ALA A 153 -15.04 3.31 0.28
N ASP A 154 -15.24 4.49 0.88
CA ASP A 154 -15.45 4.65 2.32
C ASP A 154 -16.75 3.96 2.78
N VAL A 155 -17.84 4.09 2.03
CA VAL A 155 -19.10 3.38 2.30
C VAL A 155 -18.91 1.86 2.27
N ARG A 156 -18.13 1.33 1.32
CA ARG A 156 -17.79 -0.11 1.29
C ARG A 156 -17.01 -0.53 2.53
N ARG A 157 -16.04 0.28 2.97
CA ARG A 157 -15.26 0.02 4.19
C ARG A 157 -16.13 0.02 5.44
N LEU A 158 -17.05 0.98 5.56
CA LEU A 158 -18.00 1.05 6.69
C LEU A 158 -18.94 -0.15 6.72
N ARG A 159 -19.40 -0.65 5.57
CA ARG A 159 -20.22 -1.87 5.49
C ARG A 159 -19.44 -3.10 5.96
N ALA A 160 -18.17 -3.24 5.57
CA ALA A 160 -17.33 -4.34 6.05
C ALA A 160 -17.15 -4.29 7.58
N LEU A 161 -16.81 -3.13 8.13
CA LEU A 161 -16.70 -2.94 9.58
C LEU A 161 -18.01 -3.26 10.31
N SER A 162 -19.16 -2.87 9.76
CA SER A 162 -20.46 -3.20 10.35
C SER A 162 -20.74 -4.71 10.37
N MET A 163 -20.30 -5.46 9.36
CA MET A 163 -20.40 -6.92 9.35
C MET A 163 -19.48 -7.56 10.41
N ASP A 164 -18.25 -7.05 10.56
CA ASP A 164 -17.30 -7.52 11.57
C ASP A 164 -17.82 -7.26 13.00
N THR A 165 -18.44 -6.11 13.24
CA THR A 165 -19.11 -5.81 14.52
C THR A 165 -20.23 -6.82 14.80
N ARG A 166 -21.10 -7.12 13.83
CA ARG A 166 -22.16 -8.12 14.00
C ARG A 166 -21.61 -9.53 14.27
N ASN A 167 -20.51 -9.90 13.61
CA ASN A 167 -19.85 -11.17 13.86
C ASN A 167 -19.28 -11.21 15.29
N SER A 168 -18.71 -10.10 15.75
CA SER A 168 -18.21 -9.96 17.12
C SER A 168 -19.35 -10.05 18.15
N ASP A 169 -20.48 -9.40 17.89
CA ASP A 169 -21.67 -9.49 18.76
C ASP A 169 -22.19 -10.94 18.86
N ALA A 170 -22.21 -11.68 17.75
CA ALA A 170 -22.60 -13.10 17.75
C ALA A 170 -21.64 -13.97 18.58
N ILE A 171 -20.33 -13.68 18.52
CA ILE A 171 -19.33 -14.35 19.36
C ILE A 171 -19.54 -14.00 20.84
N ILE A 172 -19.81 -12.74 21.18
CA ILE A 172 -20.08 -12.31 22.56
C ILE A 172 -21.28 -13.07 23.13
N VAL A 173 -22.40 -13.11 22.40
CA VAL A 173 -23.61 -13.85 22.83
C VAL A 173 -23.31 -15.35 23.03
N SER A 174 -22.50 -15.95 22.16
CA SER A 174 -22.09 -17.35 22.30
C SER A 174 -21.24 -17.58 23.56
N LEU A 175 -20.28 -16.70 23.84
CA LEU A 175 -19.44 -16.78 25.03
C LEU A 175 -20.23 -16.54 26.33
N GLU A 176 -21.19 -15.62 26.32
CA GLU A 176 -22.10 -15.39 27.45
C GLU A 176 -22.92 -16.63 27.78
N SER A 177 -23.43 -17.33 26.75
CA SER A 177 -24.13 -18.61 26.94
C SER A 177 -23.22 -19.69 27.54
N GLN A 178 -21.97 -19.80 27.08
CA GLN A 178 -21.00 -20.73 27.64
C GLN A 178 -20.65 -20.41 29.10
N LEU A 179 -20.49 -19.13 29.43
CA LEU A 179 -20.25 -18.68 30.81
C LEU A 179 -21.41 -19.05 31.73
N GLU A 180 -22.65 -18.88 31.29
CA GLU A 180 -23.80 -19.25 32.12
C GLU A 180 -23.92 -20.76 32.30
N ALA A 181 -23.60 -21.55 31.27
CA ALA A 181 -23.52 -23.01 31.40
C ALA A 181 -22.44 -23.44 32.41
N LEU A 182 -21.25 -22.84 32.36
CA LEU A 182 -20.17 -23.09 33.33
C LEU A 182 -20.58 -22.69 34.76
N ARG A 183 -21.24 -21.55 34.92
CA ARG A 183 -21.76 -21.13 36.24
C ARG A 183 -22.79 -22.13 36.78
N ALA A 184 -23.68 -22.64 35.92
CA ALA A 184 -24.62 -23.68 36.32
C ALA A 184 -23.90 -24.97 36.75
N GLN A 185 -22.84 -25.35 36.05
CA GLN A 185 -22.00 -26.50 36.43
C GLN A 185 -21.29 -26.29 37.78
N VAL A 186 -20.72 -25.11 38.02
CA VAL A 186 -20.11 -24.76 39.31
C VAL A 186 -21.13 -24.90 40.44
N ARG A 187 -22.33 -24.34 40.28
CA ARG A 187 -23.41 -24.49 41.27
C ARG A 187 -23.77 -25.96 41.53
N SER A 188 -23.80 -26.79 40.50
CA SER A 188 -24.05 -28.23 40.63
C SER A 188 -22.91 -28.98 41.34
N ASN A 189 -21.68 -28.53 41.15
CA ASN A 189 -20.52 -29.10 41.85
C ASN A 189 -20.54 -28.69 43.32
N ASP A 190 -20.87 -27.43 43.63
CA ASP A 190 -21.00 -26.94 45.01
C ASP A 190 -22.02 -27.75 45.80
N THR A 191 -23.19 -28.05 45.22
CA THR A 191 -24.18 -28.91 45.89
C THR A 191 -23.65 -30.32 46.13
N THR A 192 -22.93 -30.89 45.17
CA THR A 192 -22.30 -32.22 45.30
C THR A 192 -21.25 -32.22 46.42
N ILE A 193 -20.41 -31.18 46.49
CA ILE A 193 -19.41 -31.00 47.53
C ILE A 193 -20.08 -30.94 48.90
N SER A 194 -21.12 -30.11 49.07
CA SER A 194 -21.85 -30.03 50.34
C SER A 194 -22.48 -31.37 50.75
N THR A 195 -22.98 -32.16 49.80
CA THR A 195 -23.47 -33.51 50.09
C THR A 195 -22.33 -34.42 50.59
N LEU A 196 -21.20 -34.46 49.88
CA LEU A 196 -20.04 -35.27 50.27
C LEU A 196 -19.47 -34.84 51.64
N GLU A 197 -19.40 -33.53 51.91
CA GLU A 197 -18.98 -33.01 53.22
C GLU A 197 -19.89 -33.52 54.35
N SER A 198 -21.21 -33.54 54.13
CA SER A 198 -22.17 -34.07 55.10
C SER A 198 -21.99 -35.58 55.35
N GLU A 199 -21.70 -36.36 54.30
CA GLU A 199 -21.41 -37.79 54.39
C GLU A 199 -20.11 -38.05 55.15
N ILE A 200 -19.04 -37.28 54.87
CA ILE A 200 -17.76 -37.37 55.58
C ILE A 200 -17.95 -37.08 57.07
N ILE A 201 -18.69 -36.03 57.43
CA ILE A 201 -18.98 -35.70 58.84
C ILE A 201 -19.68 -36.87 59.53
N SER A 202 -20.67 -37.48 58.88
CA SER A 202 -21.40 -38.65 59.39
C SER A 202 -20.48 -39.87 59.59
N LEU A 203 -19.61 -40.17 58.62
CA LEU A 203 -18.63 -41.26 58.70
C LEU A 203 -17.61 -41.01 59.80
N VAL A 204 -17.09 -39.78 59.94
CA VAL A 204 -16.15 -39.41 61.00
C VAL A 204 -16.80 -39.61 62.38
N ALA A 205 -18.04 -39.19 62.57
CA ALA A 205 -18.78 -39.41 63.82
C ALA A 205 -18.97 -40.91 64.12
N THR A 206 -19.22 -41.71 63.09
CA THR A 206 -19.34 -43.17 63.20
C THR A 206 -17.99 -43.82 63.57
N LEU A 207 -16.88 -43.36 62.98
CA LEU A 207 -15.55 -43.87 63.32
C LEU A 207 -15.13 -43.49 64.74
N GLN A 208 -15.46 -42.27 65.19
CA GLN A 208 -15.20 -41.82 66.56
C GLN A 208 -15.98 -42.65 67.59
N SER A 209 -17.21 -43.06 67.28
CA SER A 209 -17.97 -43.94 68.18
C SER A 209 -17.44 -45.37 68.20
N LEU A 210 -16.77 -45.82 67.13
CA LEU A 210 -16.16 -47.15 67.02
C LEU A 210 -14.74 -47.24 67.59
N GLY A 211 -14.02 -46.13 67.70
CA GLY A 211 -12.59 -46.15 68.03
C GLY A 211 -12.14 -44.95 68.84
N ASN A 212 -11.93 -45.18 70.13
CA ASN A 212 -11.19 -44.28 71.04
C ASN A 212 -9.67 -44.32 70.72
N VAL A 213 -9.30 -44.20 69.44
CA VAL A 213 -7.92 -44.32 68.97
C VAL A 213 -7.31 -42.92 68.96
N GLN A 214 -6.68 -42.60 70.07
CA GLN A 214 -5.85 -41.42 70.24
C GLN A 214 -4.65 -41.56 69.29
N CYS A 215 -4.64 -40.77 68.21
CA CYS A 215 -3.49 -40.72 67.31
C CYS A 215 -2.38 -39.90 67.95
N ASP A 216 -1.39 -40.59 68.51
CA ASP A 216 -0.22 -39.98 69.16
C ASP A 216 0.60 -39.08 68.21
N ARG A 217 0.43 -39.22 66.88
CA ARG A 217 1.06 -38.36 65.87
C ARG A 217 0.31 -37.03 65.62
N CYS A 218 -0.97 -36.94 65.97
CA CYS A 218 -1.80 -35.77 65.67
C CYS A 218 -2.09 -34.91 66.90
N THR A 219 -1.88 -35.44 68.10
CA THR A 219 -2.17 -34.73 69.35
C THR A 219 -0.87 -34.42 70.08
N PRO A 220 -0.61 -33.15 70.44
CA PRO A 220 0.52 -32.83 71.29
C PRO A 220 0.44 -33.64 72.60
N PRO A 221 1.54 -34.23 73.08
CA PRO A 221 1.52 -34.97 74.34
C PRO A 221 1.10 -34.04 75.48
N ALA A 222 0.45 -34.60 76.50
CA ALA A 222 -0.11 -33.82 77.63
C ALA A 222 0.92 -32.92 78.34
N SER A 223 2.22 -33.20 78.19
CA SER A 223 3.33 -32.37 78.67
C SER A 223 3.49 -31.02 77.94
N VAL A 224 2.84 -30.82 76.79
CA VAL A 224 2.88 -29.58 76.01
C VAL A 224 1.70 -28.69 76.41
N VAL A 225 1.84 -28.02 77.55
CA VAL A 225 0.73 -27.33 78.23
C VAL A 225 0.51 -25.89 77.75
N THR A 226 1.56 -25.22 77.22
CA THR A 226 1.47 -23.82 76.78
C THR A 226 1.24 -23.70 75.28
N GLU A 227 0.50 -22.67 74.87
CA GLU A 227 0.23 -22.40 73.44
C GLU A 227 1.52 -22.20 72.62
N MET A 228 2.56 -21.57 73.18
CA MET A 228 3.85 -21.44 72.52
C MET A 228 4.54 -22.79 72.30
N ALA A 229 4.50 -23.68 73.30
CA ALA A 229 5.05 -25.02 73.18
C ALA A 229 4.27 -25.87 72.17
N ARG A 230 2.95 -25.71 72.13
CA ARG A 230 2.05 -26.34 71.15
C ARG A 230 2.37 -25.87 69.73
N GLY A 231 2.55 -24.58 69.51
CA GLY A 231 2.97 -24.04 68.21
C GLY A 231 4.33 -24.56 67.74
N LYS A 232 5.31 -24.69 68.64
CA LYS A 232 6.61 -25.31 68.34
C LYS A 232 6.48 -26.80 67.99
N TRP A 233 5.61 -27.53 68.68
CA TRP A 233 5.34 -28.94 68.40
C TRP A 233 4.72 -29.13 67.02
N PHE A 234 3.68 -28.38 66.68
CA PHE A 234 3.05 -28.44 65.35
C PHE A 234 4.01 -28.09 64.23
N ARG A 235 4.88 -27.08 64.43
CA ARG A 235 5.91 -26.74 63.45
C ARG A 235 6.87 -27.90 63.21
N ARG A 236 7.40 -28.52 64.28
CA ARG A 236 8.25 -29.72 64.16
C ARG A 236 7.53 -30.87 63.47
N GLN A 237 6.26 -31.09 63.80
CA GLN A 237 5.48 -32.15 63.18
C GLN A 237 5.26 -31.89 61.68
N ALA A 238 4.96 -30.65 61.31
CA ALA A 238 4.86 -30.24 59.91
C ALA A 238 6.21 -30.40 59.18
N ASP A 239 7.32 -30.03 59.81
CA ASP A 239 8.66 -30.19 59.24
C ASP A 239 8.99 -31.68 59.01
N THR A 240 8.71 -32.56 59.99
CA THR A 240 8.87 -34.02 59.85
C THR A 240 8.01 -34.58 58.72
N LEU A 241 6.74 -34.18 58.63
CA LEU A 241 5.85 -34.64 57.57
C LEU A 241 6.29 -34.14 56.19
N ASN A 242 6.77 -32.91 56.10
CA ASN A 242 7.33 -32.35 54.87
C ASN A 242 8.59 -33.10 54.44
N GLU A 243 9.44 -33.50 55.38
CA GLU A 243 10.62 -34.33 55.11
C GLU A 243 10.24 -35.75 54.64
N GLU A 244 9.30 -36.41 55.33
CA GLU A 244 8.75 -37.72 54.94
C GLU A 244 8.14 -37.64 53.53
N ALA A 245 7.31 -36.62 53.25
CA ALA A 245 6.70 -36.41 51.95
C ALA A 245 7.74 -36.14 50.85
N GLY A 246 8.72 -35.25 51.11
CA GLY A 246 9.79 -34.95 50.18
C GLY A 246 10.59 -36.20 49.80
N LYS A 247 10.91 -37.05 50.78
CA LYS A 247 11.57 -38.34 50.56
C LYS A 247 10.73 -39.29 49.72
N LEU A 248 9.42 -39.39 49.98
CA LEU A 248 8.52 -40.22 49.18
C LEU A 248 8.45 -39.73 47.73
N PHE A 249 8.34 -38.42 47.51
CA PHE A 249 8.37 -37.83 46.17
C PHE A 249 9.69 -38.08 45.46
N PHE A 250 10.83 -37.93 46.15
CA PHE A 250 12.14 -38.22 45.60
C PHE A 250 12.21 -39.67 45.13
N ASN A 251 11.83 -40.60 45.99
CA ASN A 251 11.89 -42.03 45.71
C ASN A 251 10.98 -42.42 44.54
N ALA A 252 9.77 -41.86 44.46
CA ALA A 252 8.82 -42.14 43.40
C ALA A 252 9.32 -41.66 42.02
N HIS A 253 10.00 -40.51 41.96
CA HIS A 253 10.51 -39.96 40.70
C HIS A 253 11.91 -40.49 40.33
N ASN A 254 12.60 -41.11 41.28
CA ASN A 254 13.94 -41.66 41.09
C ASN A 254 14.02 -43.14 41.47
N PRO A 255 13.19 -44.04 40.90
CA PRO A 255 13.13 -45.44 41.31
C PRO A 255 14.47 -46.18 41.11
N GLU A 256 15.28 -45.76 40.14
CA GLU A 256 16.63 -46.30 39.88
C GLU A 256 17.63 -46.02 41.02
N LEU A 257 17.31 -45.10 41.93
CA LEU A 257 18.13 -44.71 43.08
C LEU A 257 17.62 -45.33 44.40
N VAL A 258 16.59 -46.18 44.36
CA VAL A 258 15.94 -46.74 45.55
C VAL A 258 15.98 -48.27 45.56
N GLY A 259 16.24 -48.86 46.73
CA GLY A 259 16.20 -50.30 46.96
C GLY A 259 17.53 -51.03 46.68
N ALA A 260 17.51 -52.36 46.79
CA ALA A 260 18.72 -53.20 46.73
C ALA A 260 19.44 -53.18 45.36
N ARG A 261 18.78 -52.68 44.31
CA ARG A 261 19.34 -52.55 42.95
C ARG A 261 19.68 -51.10 42.59
N ALA A 262 19.61 -50.19 43.56
CA ALA A 262 19.93 -48.79 43.34
C ALA A 262 21.37 -48.66 42.84
N ARG A 263 21.54 -48.06 41.67
CA ARG A 263 22.86 -47.84 41.07
C ARG A 263 22.87 -46.55 40.28
N LEU A 264 23.86 -45.72 40.57
CA LEU A 264 24.11 -44.52 39.80
C LEU A 264 24.74 -44.91 38.45
N ARG A 265 24.42 -44.18 37.38
CA ARG A 265 24.93 -44.44 36.03
C ARG A 265 25.40 -43.14 35.39
N ASN A 266 26.30 -43.24 34.43
CA ASN A 266 26.67 -42.11 33.59
C ASN A 266 25.43 -41.57 32.87
N GLU A 267 25.33 -40.26 32.74
CA GLU A 267 24.17 -39.56 32.15
C GLU A 267 22.83 -39.74 32.90
N MET A 268 22.85 -40.25 34.13
CA MET A 268 21.62 -40.43 34.90
C MET A 268 20.92 -39.09 35.18
N ARG A 269 19.60 -39.12 35.05
CA ARG A 269 18.70 -38.00 35.33
C ARG A 269 18.15 -38.16 36.75
N ILE A 270 18.39 -37.17 37.60
CA ILE A 270 17.92 -37.12 38.98
C ILE A 270 16.89 -36.01 39.12
N ASP A 271 15.67 -36.38 39.46
CA ASP A 271 14.56 -35.47 39.58
C ASP A 271 14.41 -34.88 40.99
N LEU A 272 14.45 -33.54 41.05
CA LEU A 272 14.39 -32.72 42.25
C LEU A 272 13.21 -31.73 42.24
N HIS A 273 12.36 -31.70 41.22
CA HIS A 273 11.42 -30.58 41.01
C HIS A 273 10.36 -30.39 42.12
N HIS A 274 10.09 -31.44 42.90
CA HIS A 274 9.18 -31.42 44.06
C HIS A 274 9.89 -31.36 45.42
N GLN A 275 11.21 -31.12 45.43
CA GLN A 275 11.97 -31.08 46.67
C GLN A 275 11.97 -29.70 47.34
N PHE A 276 11.99 -29.70 48.67
CA PHE A 276 12.30 -28.51 49.45
C PHE A 276 13.77 -28.11 49.24
N ARG A 277 14.07 -26.82 49.41
CA ARG A 277 15.40 -26.24 49.16
C ARG A 277 16.53 -27.00 49.86
N ALA A 278 16.38 -27.29 51.16
CA ALA A 278 17.40 -27.99 51.94
C ALA A 278 17.64 -29.43 51.44
N ALA A 279 16.56 -30.19 51.22
CA ALA A 279 16.65 -31.55 50.70
C ALA A 279 17.26 -31.60 49.29
N ALA A 280 16.90 -30.64 48.42
CA ALA A 280 17.48 -30.56 47.07
C ALA A 280 19.00 -30.36 47.11
N VAL A 281 19.51 -29.48 47.97
CA VAL A 281 20.96 -29.26 48.15
C VAL A 281 21.66 -30.52 48.65
N GLU A 282 21.05 -31.23 49.60
CA GLU A 282 21.57 -32.50 50.12
C GLU A 282 21.66 -33.56 49.02
N TYR A 283 20.60 -33.76 48.24
CA TYR A 283 20.59 -34.72 47.14
C TYR A 283 21.61 -34.36 46.05
N VAL A 284 21.72 -33.08 45.67
CA VAL A 284 22.72 -32.63 44.69
C VAL A 284 24.13 -32.94 45.17
N THR A 285 24.47 -32.53 46.40
CA THR A 285 25.79 -32.76 47.00
C THR A 285 26.11 -34.25 47.04
N LYS A 286 25.16 -35.06 47.52
CA LYS A 286 25.31 -36.51 47.65
C LYS A 286 25.56 -37.20 46.31
N TYR A 287 24.70 -36.97 45.32
CA TYR A 287 24.78 -37.69 44.05
C TYR A 287 25.86 -37.14 43.12
N ALA A 288 26.13 -35.84 43.13
CA ALA A 288 27.22 -35.27 42.34
C ALA A 288 28.59 -35.74 42.84
N THR A 289 28.81 -35.76 44.16
CA THR A 289 30.04 -36.30 44.77
C THR A 289 30.18 -37.78 44.45
N SER A 290 29.13 -38.58 44.69
CA SER A 290 29.16 -40.02 44.40
C SER A 290 29.39 -40.34 42.91
N ALA A 291 28.85 -39.53 42.00
CA ALA A 291 29.07 -39.69 40.56
C ALA A 291 30.51 -39.36 40.14
N ARG A 292 31.07 -38.28 40.70
CA ARG A 292 32.47 -37.90 40.48
C ARG A 292 33.42 -38.98 41.01
N ASP A 293 33.18 -39.49 42.21
CA ASP A 293 34.00 -40.51 42.84
C ASP A 293 33.95 -41.85 42.08
N GLN A 294 32.84 -42.13 41.39
CA GLN A 294 32.69 -43.29 40.49
C GLN A 294 33.28 -43.06 39.09
N GLY A 295 33.82 -41.87 38.81
CA GLY A 295 34.42 -41.54 37.52
C GLY A 295 33.39 -41.43 36.39
N PHE A 296 32.16 -40.99 36.65
CA PHE A 296 31.20 -40.69 35.59
C PHE A 296 31.55 -39.37 34.90
N ASP A 297 31.19 -39.25 33.63
CA ASP A 297 31.48 -38.06 32.83
C ASP A 297 30.47 -36.93 33.12
N LYS A 298 29.19 -37.30 33.24
CA LYS A 298 28.11 -36.33 33.39
C LYS A 298 26.91 -36.86 34.19
N LEU A 299 26.20 -35.94 34.82
CA LEU A 299 24.93 -36.15 35.52
C LEU A 299 23.93 -35.05 35.13
N ILE A 300 22.63 -35.34 35.20
CA ILE A 300 21.58 -34.37 34.84
C ILE A 300 20.62 -34.22 36.03
N PHE A 301 20.47 -33.01 36.55
CA PHE A 301 19.45 -32.71 37.57
C PHE A 301 18.22 -32.06 36.92
N ILE A 302 17.03 -32.54 37.26
CA ILE A 302 15.75 -31.94 36.84
C ILE A 302 15.21 -31.11 38.00
N VAL A 303 15.18 -29.79 37.85
CA VAL A 303 14.79 -28.84 38.91
C VAL A 303 13.43 -28.17 38.65
N GLY A 304 12.78 -28.52 37.54
CA GLY A 304 11.51 -27.95 37.11
C GLY A 304 11.65 -26.58 36.43
N ARG A 305 10.63 -26.21 35.65
CA ARG A 305 10.60 -24.94 34.89
C ARG A 305 10.12 -23.73 35.69
N GLY A 306 9.62 -23.94 36.91
CA GLY A 306 9.06 -22.88 37.76
C GLY A 306 7.59 -22.55 37.51
N LEU A 307 6.89 -23.24 36.59
CA LEU A 307 5.50 -22.94 36.18
C LEU A 307 4.43 -22.96 37.30
N HIS A 308 4.76 -23.50 38.47
CA HIS A 308 3.86 -23.60 39.63
C HIS A 308 4.37 -22.82 40.84
N SER A 309 5.38 -21.97 40.66
CA SER A 309 5.85 -21.07 41.72
C SER A 309 5.12 -19.73 41.63
N GLU A 310 5.02 -19.04 42.78
CA GLU A 310 4.25 -17.80 42.99
C GLU A 310 4.54 -16.67 41.97
N ASP A 311 5.69 -16.72 41.29
CA ASP A 311 6.12 -15.75 40.28
C ASP A 311 6.57 -16.39 38.96
N ASN A 312 6.27 -17.68 38.74
CA ASN A 312 6.88 -18.50 37.69
C ASN A 312 8.43 -18.58 37.75
N VAL A 313 9.04 -18.19 38.87
CA VAL A 313 10.50 -18.19 39.07
C VAL A 313 10.96 -19.55 39.66
N PRO A 314 11.75 -20.36 38.93
CA PRO A 314 12.26 -21.62 39.44
C PRO A 314 13.20 -21.40 40.64
N LYS A 315 12.71 -21.63 41.86
CA LYS A 315 13.47 -21.43 43.11
C LYS A 315 14.64 -22.41 43.27
N LEU A 316 14.55 -23.62 42.71
CA LEU A 316 15.59 -24.65 42.83
C LEU A 316 16.75 -24.45 41.86
N ARG A 317 16.51 -23.93 40.66
CA ARG A 317 17.55 -23.76 39.64
C ARG A 317 18.77 -22.95 40.10
N PRO A 318 18.62 -21.70 40.61
CA PRO A 318 19.77 -20.92 41.06
C PRO A 318 20.48 -21.61 42.23
N LEU A 319 19.73 -22.24 43.13
CA LEU A 319 20.26 -22.95 44.30
C LEU A 319 21.12 -24.16 43.91
N VAL A 320 20.67 -24.96 42.95
CA VAL A 320 21.42 -26.12 42.46
C VAL A 320 22.67 -25.70 41.70
N LEU A 321 22.59 -24.66 40.86
CA LEU A 321 23.77 -24.12 40.15
C LEU A 321 24.82 -23.55 41.13
N GLU A 322 24.38 -22.87 42.19
CA GLU A 322 25.26 -22.35 43.24
C GLU A 322 25.93 -23.48 44.02
N THR A 323 25.17 -24.53 44.37
CA THR A 323 25.70 -25.72 45.07
C THR A 323 26.74 -26.46 44.21
N LEU A 324 26.51 -26.60 42.91
CA LEU A 324 27.46 -27.24 42.00
C LEU A 324 28.73 -26.40 41.82
N ARG A 325 28.57 -25.06 41.73
CA ARG A 325 29.70 -24.13 41.65
C ARG A 325 30.56 -24.17 42.92
N SER A 326 29.96 -24.30 44.11
CA SER A 326 30.73 -24.39 45.36
C SER A 326 31.51 -25.71 45.50
N MET A 327 31.12 -26.75 44.74
CA MET A 327 31.85 -28.01 44.62
C MET A 327 32.87 -28.02 43.46
N ASP A 328 33.13 -26.87 42.84
CA ASP A 328 34.01 -26.70 41.67
C ASP A 328 33.62 -27.58 40.47
N MET A 329 32.30 -27.74 40.24
CA MET A 329 31.77 -28.50 39.12
C MET A 329 31.18 -27.57 38.05
N GLU A 330 31.54 -27.82 36.78
CA GLU A 330 30.96 -27.09 35.65
C GLU A 330 29.53 -27.57 35.40
N ALA A 331 28.56 -26.66 35.50
CA ALA A 331 27.15 -26.97 35.26
C ALA A 331 26.45 -25.89 34.45
N HIS A 332 25.54 -26.29 33.55
CA HIS A 332 24.73 -25.37 32.77
C HIS A 332 23.34 -25.93 32.50
N SER A 333 22.39 -25.04 32.24
CA SER A 333 21.05 -25.41 31.77
C SER A 333 20.94 -25.25 30.26
N PRO A 334 20.49 -26.27 29.51
CA PRO A 334 20.21 -26.15 28.08
C PRO A 334 19.15 -25.09 27.79
N ARG A 335 19.28 -24.38 26.66
CA ARG A 335 18.24 -23.43 26.20
C ARG A 335 16.93 -24.13 25.85
N SER A 336 17.00 -25.37 25.36
CA SER A 336 15.83 -26.17 24.98
C SER A 336 15.02 -26.64 26.19
N ASN A 337 15.67 -26.88 27.34
CA ASN A 337 15.00 -27.26 28.57
C ASN A 337 15.66 -26.57 29.79
N PRO A 338 15.16 -25.37 30.18
CA PRO A 338 15.71 -24.64 31.32
C PRO A 338 15.44 -25.31 32.68
N GLY A 339 14.60 -26.35 32.71
CA GLY A 339 14.34 -27.16 33.90
C GLY A 339 15.39 -28.26 34.13
N GLU A 340 16.36 -28.42 33.23
CA GLU A 340 17.49 -29.33 33.38
C GLU A 340 18.77 -28.58 33.72
N ILE A 341 19.64 -29.22 34.50
CA ILE A 341 21.00 -28.79 34.78
C ILE A 341 21.91 -29.97 34.45
N ILE A 342 22.75 -29.80 33.43
CA ILE A 342 23.77 -30.77 33.03
C ILE A 342 25.05 -30.43 33.78
N VAL A 343 25.57 -31.40 34.52
CA VAL A 343 26.82 -31.29 35.29
C VAL A 343 27.89 -32.11 34.58
N LYS A 344 29.04 -31.50 34.30
CA LYS A 344 30.24 -32.21 33.87
C LYS A 344 31.05 -32.55 35.12
N LEU A 345 31.34 -33.83 35.29
CA LEU A 345 31.98 -34.36 36.50
C LEU A 345 33.48 -34.63 36.31
N GLN A 346 33.92 -34.82 35.07
CA GLN A 346 35.33 -34.91 34.70
C GLN A 346 35.74 -33.73 33.84
N THR A 347 36.81 -33.06 34.25
CA THR A 347 37.59 -32.21 33.35
C THR A 347 38.42 -33.17 32.52
N ARG A 348 38.06 -33.39 31.25
CA ARG A 348 39.03 -34.01 30.33
C ARG A 348 40.23 -33.07 30.27
N VAL A 349 41.30 -33.47 30.93
CA VAL A 349 42.64 -32.95 30.63
C VAL A 349 42.96 -33.59 29.29
N GLU A 350 42.67 -32.88 28.20
CA GLU A 350 43.10 -33.28 26.85
C GLU A 350 44.62 -33.31 26.75
#